data_AF-A0A9D1CGR9-F1
#
_entry.id   AF-A0A9D1CGR9-F1
#
_cell.length_a   1.000
_cell.length_b   1.000
_cell.length_c   1.000
_cell.angle_alpha   90.00
_cell.angle_beta   90.00
_cell.angle_gamma   90.00
#
_symmetry.space_group_name_H-M   'P 1'
#
loop_
_entity.id
_entity.type
_entity.pdbx_description
1 polymer ?
#
loop_
_entity_poly.entity_id
_entity_poly.type
_entity_poly.pdbx_seq_one_letter_code
_entity_poly.pdbx_strand_id
1 'polypeptide(L)'
;MTVNLGDKIRQLRKGKGISQEVLAQYLGVSFQAVSKWETGTTLPDVTLIPAIASFFGVSTDELFDYNRLEAERRVREICQQAYACRQSDPVQSEQILREGLKKYPGNDVILNNLLYTMAAPERGEEMVTICKTLIEGTHDDAVKYDALRILAQTYHDMGQQDLVAPTLEQIPELYFTKLECMALLLEGEAAFKAARQHMGLCLEQLVEMLLVMERQTQGEGKDQYRRLAQQVLELFERELRPGGELVREIREELLGGAQT
;
A
#
# COMPACT_ATOMS: atom_id res chain seq x y z
N MET A 1 -13.06 -13.21 -10.78
CA MET A 1 -13.60 -12.41 -11.90
C MET A 1 -14.25 -13.39 -12.85
N THR A 2 -15.56 -13.29 -13.10
CA THR A 2 -16.20 -14.03 -14.19
C THR A 2 -15.97 -13.22 -15.46
N VAL A 3 -14.91 -13.54 -16.20
CA VAL A 3 -14.67 -12.92 -17.49
C VAL A 3 -15.68 -13.47 -18.49
N ASN A 4 -16.47 -12.60 -19.10
CA ASN A 4 -17.44 -13.00 -20.12
C ASN A 4 -16.81 -12.90 -21.52
N LEU A 5 -15.77 -13.70 -21.72
CA LEU A 5 -15.01 -13.79 -22.97
C LEU A 5 -15.93 -14.10 -24.17
N GLY A 6 -16.95 -14.93 -23.96
CA GLY A 6 -17.95 -15.28 -24.97
C GLY A 6 -18.72 -14.08 -25.49
N ASP A 7 -19.26 -13.25 -24.59
CA ASP A 7 -19.97 -12.03 -24.98
C ASP A 7 -19.03 -11.03 -25.66
N LYS A 8 -17.78 -10.91 -25.20
CA LYS A 8 -16.80 -10.04 -25.84
C LYS A 8 -16.47 -10.48 -27.27
N ILE A 9 -16.23 -11.77 -27.50
CA ILE A 9 -16.02 -12.34 -28.84
C ILE A 9 -17.22 -12.05 -29.73
N ARG A 10 -18.45 -12.26 -29.21
CA ARG A 10 -19.69 -11.99 -29.94
C ARG A 10 -19.83 -10.52 -30.32
N GLN A 11 -19.51 -9.60 -29.41
CA GLN A 11 -19.55 -8.16 -29.65
C GLN A 11 -18.55 -7.76 -30.73
N LEU A 12 -17.29 -8.19 -30.62
CA LEU A 12 -16.23 -7.90 -31.59
C LEU A 12 -16.57 -8.46 -32.99
N ARG A 13 -17.09 -9.71 -33.04
CA ARG A 13 -17.55 -10.34 -34.28
C ARG A 13 -18.66 -9.55 -34.95
N LYS A 14 -19.70 -9.17 -34.20
CA LYS A 14 -20.79 -8.34 -34.71
C LYS A 14 -20.31 -6.96 -35.15
N GLY A 15 -19.37 -6.36 -34.41
CA GLY A 15 -18.74 -5.09 -34.76
C GLY A 15 -18.00 -5.12 -36.11
N LYS A 16 -17.36 -6.26 -36.43
CA LYS A 16 -16.76 -6.49 -37.76
C LYS A 16 -17.76 -6.93 -38.85
N GLY A 17 -19.03 -7.17 -38.49
CA GLY A 17 -20.07 -7.57 -39.45
C GLY A 17 -19.90 -8.96 -40.06
N ILE A 18 -19.13 -9.86 -39.42
CA ILE A 18 -18.86 -11.21 -39.94
C ILE A 18 -19.74 -12.27 -39.29
N SER A 19 -19.92 -13.43 -39.93
CA SER A 19 -20.64 -14.57 -39.36
C SER A 19 -19.76 -15.41 -38.42
N GLN A 20 -20.38 -16.31 -37.63
CA GLN A 20 -19.63 -17.24 -36.77
C GLN A 20 -18.81 -18.23 -37.61
N GLU A 21 -19.28 -18.60 -38.79
CA GLU A 21 -18.59 -19.47 -39.74
C GLU A 21 -17.30 -18.83 -40.26
N VAL A 22 -17.32 -17.52 -40.56
CA VAL A 22 -16.12 -16.78 -41.00
C VAL A 22 -15.06 -16.78 -39.89
N LEU A 23 -15.48 -16.53 -38.65
CA LEU A 23 -14.59 -16.58 -37.49
C LEU A 23 -14.03 -17.99 -37.27
N ALA A 24 -14.88 -19.01 -37.37
CA ALA A 24 -14.49 -20.41 -37.21
C ALA A 24 -13.46 -20.85 -38.26
N GLN A 25 -13.68 -20.46 -39.52
CA GLN A 25 -12.78 -20.75 -40.63
C GLN A 25 -11.40 -20.11 -40.42
N TYR A 26 -11.36 -18.84 -39.98
CA TYR A 26 -10.10 -18.16 -39.70
C TYR A 26 -9.32 -18.83 -38.56
N LEU A 27 -10.02 -19.25 -37.51
CA LEU A 27 -9.41 -19.85 -36.33
C LEU A 27 -9.13 -21.36 -36.49
N GLY A 28 -9.52 -21.98 -37.61
CA GLY A 28 -9.35 -23.41 -37.84
C GLY A 28 -10.19 -24.28 -36.91
N VAL A 29 -11.34 -23.78 -36.44
CA VAL A 29 -12.24 -24.50 -35.53
C VAL A 29 -13.61 -24.74 -36.17
N SER A 30 -14.44 -25.55 -35.50
CA SER A 30 -15.82 -25.75 -35.95
C SER A 30 -16.70 -24.54 -35.63
N PHE A 31 -17.71 -24.29 -36.45
CA PHE A 31 -18.76 -23.31 -36.17
C PHE A 31 -19.39 -23.54 -34.78
N GLN A 32 -19.61 -24.80 -34.41
CA GLN A 32 -20.20 -25.17 -33.12
C GLN A 32 -19.31 -24.75 -31.95
N ALA A 33 -17.98 -24.72 -32.11
CA ALA A 33 -17.08 -24.21 -31.09
C ALA A 33 -17.32 -22.70 -30.86
N VAL A 34 -17.30 -21.91 -31.93
CA VAL A 34 -17.58 -20.47 -31.86
C VAL A 34 -18.97 -20.18 -31.27
N SER A 35 -19.98 -20.93 -31.70
CA SER A 35 -21.34 -20.81 -31.16
C SER A 35 -21.37 -21.04 -29.65
N LYS A 36 -20.73 -22.12 -29.17
CA LYS A 36 -20.64 -22.44 -27.73
C LYS A 36 -19.84 -21.42 -26.94
N TRP A 37 -18.83 -20.80 -27.54
CA TRP A 37 -18.10 -19.69 -26.92
C TRP A 37 -19.01 -18.48 -26.73
N GLU A 38 -19.68 -18.04 -27.79
CA GLU A 38 -20.57 -16.87 -27.77
C GLU A 38 -21.83 -17.05 -26.90
N THR A 39 -22.18 -18.29 -26.53
CA THR A 39 -23.26 -18.60 -25.57
C THR A 39 -22.76 -18.91 -24.16
N GLY A 40 -21.45 -18.80 -23.91
CA GLY A 40 -20.84 -19.10 -22.61
C GLY A 40 -20.90 -20.58 -22.22
N THR A 41 -21.22 -21.48 -23.15
CA THR A 41 -21.30 -22.93 -22.91
C THR A 41 -19.92 -23.55 -22.74
N THR A 42 -18.93 -23.06 -23.50
CA THR A 42 -17.52 -23.44 -23.35
C THR A 42 -16.64 -22.21 -23.53
N LEU A 43 -15.38 -22.29 -23.12
CA LEU A 43 -14.38 -21.26 -23.43
C LEU A 43 -13.54 -21.69 -24.64
N PRO A 44 -12.96 -20.74 -25.40
CA PRO A 44 -11.87 -21.04 -26.32
C PRO A 44 -10.71 -21.69 -25.57
N ASP A 45 -10.00 -22.57 -26.26
CA ASP A 45 -8.72 -23.07 -25.76
C ASP A 45 -7.76 -21.88 -25.55
N VAL A 46 -6.96 -21.91 -24.48
CA VAL A 46 -6.03 -20.82 -24.15
C VAL A 46 -5.06 -20.53 -25.30
N THR A 47 -4.71 -21.55 -26.10
CA THR A 47 -3.83 -21.42 -27.27
C THR A 47 -4.47 -20.63 -28.41
N LEU A 48 -5.79 -20.49 -28.44
CA LEU A 48 -6.51 -19.72 -29.47
C LEU A 48 -6.65 -18.25 -29.12
N ILE A 49 -6.42 -17.86 -27.86
CA ILE A 49 -6.58 -16.48 -27.38
C ILE A 49 -5.73 -15.48 -28.20
N PRO A 50 -4.43 -15.72 -28.49
CA PRO A 50 -3.65 -14.79 -29.31
C PRO A 50 -4.20 -14.65 -30.73
N ALA A 51 -4.69 -15.74 -31.33
CA ALA A 51 -5.27 -15.72 -32.67
C ALA A 51 -6.60 -14.96 -32.71
N ILE A 52 -7.45 -15.12 -31.68
CA ILE A 52 -8.70 -14.37 -31.52
C ILE A 52 -8.41 -12.87 -31.36
N ALA A 53 -7.48 -12.52 -30.47
CA ALA A 53 -7.08 -11.13 -30.25
C ALA A 53 -6.54 -10.48 -31.54
N SER A 54 -5.63 -11.17 -32.23
CA SER A 54 -5.08 -10.75 -33.53
C SER A 54 -6.15 -10.59 -34.60
N PHE A 55 -7.08 -11.54 -34.71
CA PHE A 55 -8.18 -11.48 -35.66
C PHE A 55 -9.03 -10.21 -35.47
N PHE A 56 -9.30 -9.83 -34.22
CA PHE A 56 -10.10 -8.64 -33.92
C PHE A 56 -9.30 -7.34 -33.88
N GLY A 57 -7.97 -7.41 -33.79
CA GLY A 57 -7.09 -6.25 -33.69
C GLY A 57 -7.10 -5.62 -32.29
N VAL A 58 -7.34 -6.43 -31.25
CA VAL A 58 -7.42 -6.01 -29.85
C VAL A 58 -6.30 -6.68 -29.05
N SER A 59 -5.97 -6.14 -27.87
CA SER A 59 -5.08 -6.83 -26.93
C SER A 59 -5.80 -8.00 -26.25
N THR A 60 -5.05 -8.92 -25.65
CA THR A 60 -5.64 -9.96 -24.79
C THR A 60 -6.38 -9.34 -23.60
N ASP A 61 -5.84 -8.27 -23.02
CA ASP A 61 -6.51 -7.56 -21.92
C ASP A 61 -7.88 -7.04 -22.34
N GLU A 62 -7.97 -6.42 -23.52
CA GLU A 62 -9.25 -5.95 -24.06
C GLU A 62 -10.20 -7.11 -24.37
N LEU A 63 -9.68 -8.24 -24.85
CA LEU A 63 -10.46 -9.44 -25.12
C LEU A 63 -11.05 -10.07 -23.83
N PHE A 64 -10.38 -9.91 -22.69
CA PHE A 64 -10.88 -10.33 -21.38
C PHE A 64 -11.59 -9.21 -20.60
N ASP A 65 -11.84 -8.05 -21.22
CA ASP A 65 -12.33 -6.84 -20.54
C ASP A 65 -11.53 -6.50 -19.27
N TYR A 66 -10.24 -6.81 -19.28
CA TYR A 66 -9.33 -6.47 -18.20
C TYR A 66 -8.95 -5.00 -18.30
N ASN A 67 -9.38 -4.23 -17.30
CA ASN A 67 -9.01 -2.83 -17.18
C ASN A 67 -8.09 -2.64 -15.97
N ARG A 68 -6.81 -2.38 -16.25
CA ARG A 68 -5.79 -2.13 -15.24
C ARG A 68 -6.16 -0.98 -14.29
N LEU A 69 -6.69 0.12 -14.81
CA LEU A 69 -7.08 1.28 -13.99
C LEU A 69 -8.25 0.93 -13.05
N GLU A 70 -9.17 0.10 -13.50
CA GLU A 70 -10.25 -0.39 -12.63
C GLU A 70 -9.76 -1.39 -11.58
N ALA A 71 -8.80 -2.25 -11.93
CA ALA A 71 -8.16 -3.15 -10.97
C ALA A 71 -7.46 -2.33 -9.87
N GLU A 72 -6.65 -1.35 -10.26
CA GLU A 72 -5.97 -0.42 -9.35
C GLU A 72 -6.97 0.37 -8.48
N ARG A 73 -8.09 0.84 -9.07
CA ARG A 73 -9.16 1.49 -8.30
C ARG A 73 -9.76 0.54 -7.25
N ARG A 74 -10.08 -0.69 -7.62
CA ARG A 74 -10.63 -1.69 -6.69
C ARG A 74 -9.63 -2.06 -5.59
N VAL A 75 -8.33 -2.14 -5.91
CA VAL A 75 -7.27 -2.32 -4.91
C VAL A 75 -7.28 -1.16 -3.91
N ARG A 76 -7.34 0.09 -4.39
CA ARG A 76 -7.44 1.27 -3.51
C ARG A 76 -8.69 1.23 -2.63
N GLU A 77 -9.84 0.86 -3.17
CA GLU A 77 -11.09 0.71 -2.40
C GLU A 77 -10.95 -0.33 -1.28
N ILE A 78 -10.35 -1.49 -1.56
CA ILE A 78 -10.08 -2.54 -0.56
C ILE A 78 -9.19 -1.99 0.56
N CYS A 79 -8.07 -1.36 0.22
CA CYS A 79 -7.15 -0.82 1.20
C CYS A 79 -7.79 0.31 2.04
N GLN A 80 -8.61 1.16 1.42
CA GLN A 80 -9.35 2.21 2.13
C GLN A 80 -10.37 1.63 3.12
N GLN A 81 -11.10 0.59 2.73
CA GLN A 81 -12.04 -0.10 3.63
C GLN A 81 -11.32 -0.73 4.81
N ALA A 82 -10.21 -1.43 4.55
CA ALA A 82 -9.39 -2.02 5.60
C ALA A 82 -8.78 -0.96 6.53
N TYR A 83 -8.30 0.16 5.97
CA TYR A 83 -7.76 1.28 6.74
C TYR A 83 -8.80 1.87 7.68
N ALA A 84 -10.04 2.07 7.19
CA ALA A 84 -11.11 2.70 7.95
C ALA A 84 -11.49 1.96 9.25
N CYS A 85 -11.34 0.63 9.29
CA CYS A 85 -11.58 -0.16 10.50
C CYS A 85 -10.31 -0.66 11.19
N ARG A 86 -9.11 -0.34 10.69
CA ARG A 86 -7.85 -0.93 11.19
C ARG A 86 -7.65 -0.78 12.69
N GLN A 87 -7.91 0.41 13.23
CA GLN A 87 -7.74 0.66 14.66
C GLN A 87 -8.90 0.08 15.49
N SER A 88 -10.14 0.21 15.01
CA SER A 88 -11.33 -0.20 15.76
C SER A 88 -11.60 -1.71 15.72
N ASP A 89 -11.24 -2.36 14.61
CA ASP A 89 -11.43 -3.79 14.35
C ASP A 89 -10.29 -4.33 13.45
N PRO A 90 -9.12 -4.63 14.03
CA PRO A 90 -7.97 -5.15 13.27
C PRO A 90 -8.26 -6.49 12.58
N VAL A 91 -9.13 -7.33 13.17
CA VAL A 91 -9.48 -8.64 12.63
C VAL A 91 -10.29 -8.48 11.35
N GLN A 92 -11.28 -7.58 11.34
CA GLN A 92 -12.02 -7.25 10.13
C GLN A 92 -11.12 -6.63 9.06
N SER A 93 -10.23 -5.72 9.46
CA SER A 93 -9.26 -5.08 8.55
C SER A 93 -8.39 -6.13 7.84
N GLU A 94 -7.84 -7.08 8.60
CA GLU A 94 -7.09 -8.21 8.05
C GLU A 94 -7.95 -9.07 7.10
N GLN A 95 -9.19 -9.39 7.49
CA GLN A 95 -10.08 -10.21 6.65
C GLN A 95 -10.33 -9.54 5.29
N ILE A 96 -10.60 -8.23 5.26
CA ILE A 96 -10.80 -7.47 4.02
C ILE A 96 -9.58 -7.59 3.11
N LEU A 97 -8.38 -7.43 3.66
CA LEU A 97 -7.12 -7.49 2.90
C LEU A 97 -6.87 -8.90 2.37
N ARG A 98 -7.11 -9.94 3.17
CA ARG A 98 -6.96 -11.34 2.74
C ARG A 98 -7.96 -11.74 1.65
N GLU A 99 -9.22 -11.31 1.74
CA GLU A 99 -10.18 -11.49 0.65
C GLU A 99 -9.75 -10.72 -0.60
N GLY A 100 -9.16 -9.53 -0.42
CA GLY A 100 -8.52 -8.77 -1.49
C GLY A 100 -7.41 -9.55 -2.19
N LEU A 101 -6.51 -10.18 -1.44
CA LEU A 101 -5.41 -10.99 -1.97
C LEU A 101 -5.88 -12.26 -2.71
N LYS A 102 -7.04 -12.83 -2.36
CA LYS A 102 -7.63 -13.91 -3.17
C LYS A 102 -8.00 -13.43 -4.58
N LYS A 103 -8.39 -12.16 -4.71
CA LYS A 103 -8.76 -11.55 -6.00
C LYS A 103 -7.58 -10.95 -6.74
N TYR A 104 -6.59 -10.43 -6.02
CA TYR A 104 -5.36 -9.85 -6.55
C TYR A 104 -4.14 -10.47 -5.86
N PRO A 105 -3.79 -11.73 -6.20
CA PRO A 105 -2.68 -12.42 -5.57
C PRO A 105 -1.37 -11.67 -5.79
N GLY A 106 -0.58 -11.52 -4.72
CA GLY A 106 0.72 -10.86 -4.77
C GLY A 106 0.67 -9.34 -5.00
N ASN A 107 -0.52 -8.71 -4.91
CA ASN A 107 -0.59 -7.25 -5.03
C ASN A 107 0.15 -6.58 -3.86
N ASP A 108 1.17 -5.82 -4.19
CA ASP A 108 2.11 -5.18 -3.26
C ASP A 108 1.42 -4.17 -2.33
N VAL A 109 0.49 -3.37 -2.84
CA VAL A 109 -0.26 -2.40 -2.02
C VAL A 109 -1.10 -3.12 -0.94
N ILE A 110 -1.80 -4.20 -1.30
CA ILE A 110 -2.61 -4.97 -0.33
C ILE A 110 -1.70 -5.68 0.68
N LEU A 111 -0.62 -6.30 0.22
CA LEU A 111 0.38 -6.95 1.09
C LEU A 111 1.00 -5.96 2.08
N ASN A 112 1.39 -4.78 1.61
CA ASN A 112 1.95 -3.75 2.48
C ASN A 112 0.94 -3.30 3.53
N ASN A 113 -0.34 -3.13 3.16
CA ASN A 113 -1.39 -2.79 4.12
C ASN A 113 -1.69 -3.91 5.12
N LEU A 114 -1.51 -5.18 4.73
CA LEU A 114 -1.69 -6.34 5.61
C LEU A 114 -0.67 -6.35 6.75
N LEU A 115 0.56 -5.91 6.50
CA LEU A 115 1.60 -5.81 7.55
C LEU A 115 1.13 -4.99 8.77
N TYR A 116 0.32 -3.95 8.55
CA TYR A 116 -0.20 -3.10 9.62
C TYR A 116 -1.34 -3.72 10.45
N THR A 117 -1.80 -4.92 10.10
CA THR A 117 -2.80 -5.66 10.90
C THR A 117 -2.16 -6.77 11.73
N MET A 118 -0.83 -6.87 11.73
CA MET A 118 -0.06 -7.93 12.35
C MET A 118 0.94 -7.35 13.35
N ALA A 119 1.34 -8.19 14.30
CA ALA A 119 2.37 -7.85 15.28
C ALA A 119 3.33 -9.02 15.48
N ALA A 120 4.59 -8.67 15.71
CA ALA A 120 5.64 -9.58 16.14
C ALA A 120 5.71 -9.60 17.68
N PRO A 121 6.17 -10.69 18.31
CA PRO A 121 6.79 -11.87 17.68
C PRO A 121 5.79 -12.91 17.14
N GLU A 122 4.53 -12.89 17.56
CA GLU A 122 3.56 -13.97 17.31
C GLU A 122 3.37 -14.25 15.81
N ARG A 123 3.45 -13.21 14.98
CA ARG A 123 3.29 -13.30 13.53
C ARG A 123 4.54 -12.89 12.77
N GLY A 124 5.68 -12.85 13.44
CA GLY A 124 6.94 -12.34 12.90
C GLY A 124 7.40 -13.09 11.64
N GLU A 125 7.30 -14.42 11.59
CA GLU A 125 7.72 -15.20 10.42
C GLU A 125 6.89 -14.88 9.15
N GLU A 126 5.58 -14.69 9.31
CA GLU A 126 4.70 -14.29 8.21
C GLU A 126 5.02 -12.87 7.75
N MET A 127 5.21 -11.94 8.69
CA MET A 127 5.60 -10.56 8.40
C MET A 127 6.93 -10.50 7.65
N VAL A 128 7.95 -11.25 8.09
CA VAL A 128 9.25 -11.36 7.41
C VAL A 128 9.07 -11.87 5.98
N THR A 129 8.25 -12.89 5.77
CA THR A 129 7.98 -13.47 4.44
C THR A 129 7.34 -12.44 3.51
N ILE A 130 6.34 -11.70 4.00
CA ILE A 130 5.67 -10.65 3.23
C ILE A 130 6.64 -9.52 2.91
N CYS A 131 7.41 -9.04 3.89
CA CYS A 131 8.39 -7.97 3.67
C CYS A 131 9.41 -8.36 2.60
N LYS A 132 9.99 -9.57 2.67
CA LYS A 132 10.95 -10.05 1.65
C LYS A 132 10.32 -10.13 0.27
N THR A 133 9.08 -10.62 0.18
CA THR A 133 8.32 -10.66 -1.08
C THR A 133 8.14 -9.26 -1.67
N LEU A 134 7.81 -8.27 -0.83
CA LEU A 134 7.68 -6.88 -1.27
C LEU A 134 9.01 -6.29 -1.74
N ILE A 135 10.08 -6.48 -0.97
CA ILE A 135 11.42 -5.94 -1.26
C ILE A 135 11.97 -6.46 -2.61
N GLU A 136 11.72 -7.73 -2.90
CA GLU A 136 12.17 -8.39 -4.15
C GLU A 136 11.25 -8.11 -5.34
N GLY A 137 9.95 -7.93 -5.10
CA GLY A 137 8.92 -7.94 -6.14
C GLY A 137 8.31 -6.59 -6.53
N THR A 138 8.34 -5.58 -5.67
CA THR A 138 7.70 -4.28 -5.98
C THR A 138 8.56 -3.40 -6.89
N HIS A 139 7.89 -2.59 -7.69
CA HIS A 139 8.49 -1.49 -8.45
C HIS A 139 8.22 -0.12 -7.81
N ASP A 140 7.54 -0.08 -6.66
CA ASP A 140 7.25 1.14 -5.92
C ASP A 140 8.23 1.28 -4.74
N ASP A 141 9.12 2.28 -4.84
CA ASP A 141 10.12 2.56 -3.81
C ASP A 141 9.50 2.86 -2.44
N ALA A 142 8.30 3.49 -2.40
CA ALA A 142 7.63 3.77 -1.13
C ALA A 142 7.20 2.48 -0.44
N VAL A 143 6.67 1.50 -1.20
CA VAL A 143 6.33 0.18 -0.67
C VAL A 143 7.59 -0.57 -0.24
N LYS A 144 8.66 -0.48 -1.03
CA LYS A 144 9.94 -1.13 -0.72
C LYS A 144 10.55 -0.62 0.58
N TYR A 145 10.63 0.70 0.76
CA TYR A 145 11.21 1.29 1.96
C TYR A 145 10.33 1.08 3.20
N ASP A 146 9.00 1.06 3.03
CA ASP A 146 8.09 0.71 4.11
C ASP A 146 8.27 -0.75 4.55
N ALA A 147 8.40 -1.69 3.59
CA ALA A 147 8.70 -3.08 3.88
C ALA A 147 10.05 -3.27 4.57
N LEU A 148 11.10 -2.54 4.18
CA LEU A 148 12.41 -2.57 4.88
C LEU A 148 12.29 -2.07 6.33
N ARG A 149 11.57 -0.97 6.54
CA ARG A 149 11.31 -0.40 7.88
C ARG A 149 10.56 -1.39 8.77
N ILE A 150 9.48 -1.99 8.26
CA ILE A 150 8.68 -2.98 8.98
C ILE A 150 9.49 -4.26 9.23
N LEU A 151 10.32 -4.69 8.27
CA LEU A 151 11.20 -5.85 8.42
C LEU A 151 12.22 -5.65 9.55
N ALA A 152 12.88 -4.49 9.58
CA ALA A 152 13.83 -4.15 10.64
C ALA A 152 13.15 -4.13 12.01
N GLN A 153 11.95 -3.56 12.11
CA GLN A 153 11.16 -3.57 13.34
C GLN A 153 10.78 -5.00 13.74
N THR A 154 10.34 -5.82 12.79
CA THR A 154 9.97 -7.22 13.03
C THR A 154 11.16 -8.03 13.54
N TYR A 155 12.36 -7.83 12.96
CA TYR A 155 13.58 -8.46 13.46
C TYR A 155 13.93 -8.02 14.88
N HIS A 156 13.79 -6.72 15.18
CA HIS A 156 13.99 -6.19 16.52
C HIS A 156 13.05 -6.87 17.54
N ASP A 157 11.74 -6.92 17.24
CA ASP A 157 10.71 -7.49 18.11
C ASP A 157 10.87 -9.01 18.29
N MET A 158 11.46 -9.70 17.31
CA MET A 158 11.82 -11.12 17.38
C MET A 158 13.19 -11.37 18.06
N GLY A 159 13.89 -10.32 18.52
CA GLY A 159 15.20 -10.42 19.16
C GLY A 159 16.37 -10.70 18.19
N GLN A 160 16.16 -10.58 16.88
CA GLN A 160 17.15 -10.85 15.84
C GLN A 160 18.00 -9.59 15.53
N GLN A 161 18.71 -9.07 16.52
CA GLN A 161 19.38 -7.76 16.41
C GLN A 161 20.44 -7.68 15.31
N ASP A 162 21.15 -8.77 15.04
CA ASP A 162 22.20 -8.81 14.00
C ASP A 162 21.66 -8.50 12.59
N LEU A 163 20.34 -8.62 12.37
CA LEU A 163 19.68 -8.36 11.09
C LEU A 163 19.11 -6.95 10.97
N VAL A 164 18.99 -6.19 12.06
CA VAL A 164 18.32 -4.88 12.07
C VAL A 164 19.13 -3.85 11.28
N ALA A 165 20.40 -3.65 11.62
CA ALA A 165 21.24 -2.64 10.95
C ALA A 165 21.43 -2.92 9.44
N PRO A 166 21.78 -4.14 8.98
CA PRO A 166 21.89 -4.42 7.55
C PRO A 166 20.58 -4.24 6.77
N THR A 167 19.44 -4.39 7.43
CA THR A 167 18.13 -4.12 6.82
C THR A 167 17.91 -2.62 6.66
N LEU A 168 18.21 -1.83 7.70
CA LEU A 168 18.06 -0.37 7.68
C LEU A 168 19.02 0.30 6.69
N GLU A 169 20.23 -0.21 6.50
CA GLU A 169 21.22 0.30 5.52
C GLU A 169 20.73 0.26 4.06
N GLN A 170 19.67 -0.50 3.76
CA GLN A 170 19.06 -0.54 2.43
C GLN A 170 18.06 0.61 2.21
N ILE A 171 17.68 1.34 3.25
CA ILE A 171 16.79 2.50 3.16
C ILE A 171 17.67 3.74 2.85
N PRO A 172 17.40 4.48 1.75
CA PRO A 172 18.18 5.65 1.44
C PRO A 172 17.85 6.82 2.37
N GLU A 173 18.86 7.64 2.67
CA GLU A 173 18.65 8.92 3.32
C GLU A 173 17.93 9.89 2.37
N LEU A 174 16.76 10.38 2.79
CA LEU A 174 15.97 11.35 2.03
C LEU A 174 16.13 12.74 2.68
N TYR A 175 16.82 13.64 1.98
CA TYR A 175 17.09 15.00 2.48
C TYR A 175 15.96 16.00 2.24
N PHE A 176 14.84 15.55 1.65
CA PHE A 176 13.68 16.38 1.38
C PHE A 176 12.41 15.53 1.36
N THR A 177 11.26 16.17 1.58
CA THR A 177 9.95 15.52 1.45
C THR A 177 9.08 16.18 0.39
N LYS A 178 8.09 15.45 -0.12
CA LYS A 178 7.08 16.03 -1.02
C LYS A 178 6.37 17.24 -0.39
N LEU A 179 6.04 17.15 0.90
CA LEU A 179 5.32 18.23 1.61
C LEU A 179 6.18 19.48 1.74
N GLU A 180 7.48 19.32 2.03
CA GLU A 180 8.44 20.42 2.04
C GLU A 180 8.53 21.10 0.66
N CYS A 181 8.77 20.32 -0.40
CA CYS A 181 8.83 20.86 -1.76
C CYS A 181 7.52 21.56 -2.14
N MET A 182 6.36 21.01 -1.79
CA MET A 182 5.07 21.65 -2.03
C MET A 182 4.93 22.97 -1.24
N ALA A 183 5.38 23.01 0.01
CA ALA A 183 5.34 24.21 0.85
C ALA A 183 6.21 25.34 0.30
N LEU A 184 7.37 25.00 -0.27
CA LEU A 184 8.35 25.97 -0.77
C LEU A 184 8.09 26.43 -2.21
N LEU A 185 7.50 25.57 -3.05
CA LEU A 185 7.40 25.81 -4.50
C LEU A 185 5.99 26.12 -5.00
N LEU A 186 4.93 25.78 -4.25
CA LEU A 186 3.57 26.15 -4.61
C LEU A 186 3.20 27.52 -4.04
N GLU A 187 2.06 28.05 -4.48
CA GLU A 187 1.51 29.31 -3.97
C GLU A 187 0.16 29.12 -3.27
N GLY A 188 -0.20 30.08 -2.42
CA GLY A 188 -1.51 30.17 -1.79
C GLY A 188 -1.85 29.01 -0.85
N GLU A 189 -3.10 28.55 -0.92
CA GLU A 189 -3.65 27.57 0.02
C GLU A 189 -2.94 26.22 -0.02
N ALA A 190 -2.47 25.79 -1.20
CA ALA A 190 -1.77 24.51 -1.36
C ALA A 190 -0.43 24.51 -0.62
N ALA A 191 0.34 25.60 -0.73
CA ALA A 191 1.60 25.77 -0.02
C ALA A 191 1.39 25.81 1.50
N PHE A 192 0.40 26.57 1.97
CA PHE A 192 0.09 26.67 3.39
C PHE A 192 -0.32 25.32 4.00
N LYS A 193 -1.18 24.55 3.30
CA LYS A 193 -1.58 23.20 3.75
C LYS A 193 -0.39 22.25 3.84
N ALA A 194 0.46 22.24 2.82
CA ALA A 194 1.65 21.42 2.80
C ALA A 194 2.63 21.80 3.92
N ALA A 195 2.86 23.10 4.14
CA ALA A 195 3.71 23.60 5.22
C ALA A 195 3.19 23.19 6.59
N ARG A 196 1.89 23.36 6.82
CA ARG A 196 1.25 22.99 8.10
C ARG A 196 1.35 21.50 8.36
N GLN A 197 1.12 20.67 7.35
CA GLN A 197 1.23 19.22 7.47
C GLN A 197 2.69 18.77 7.70
N HIS A 198 3.64 19.33 6.94
CA HIS A 198 5.06 19.03 7.10
C HIS A 198 5.56 19.40 8.50
N MET A 199 5.18 20.59 8.98
CA MET A 199 5.54 21.07 10.31
C MET A 199 5.04 20.14 11.42
N GLY A 200 3.81 19.61 11.30
CA GLY A 200 3.29 18.62 12.27
C GLY A 200 4.14 17.35 12.32
N LEU A 201 4.52 16.81 11.16
CA LEU A 201 5.37 15.62 11.07
C LEU A 201 6.79 15.88 11.64
N CYS A 202 7.39 17.02 11.32
CA CYS A 202 8.70 17.38 11.85
C CYS A 202 8.68 17.56 13.37
N LEU A 203 7.58 18.10 13.93
CA LEU A 203 7.41 18.24 15.37
C LEU A 203 7.40 16.86 16.04
N GLU A 204 6.56 15.94 15.55
CA GLU A 204 6.46 14.58 16.08
C GLU A 204 7.82 13.88 16.05
N GLN A 205 8.52 13.94 14.90
CA GLN A 205 9.84 13.35 14.74
C GLN A 205 10.89 13.97 15.68
N LEU A 206 10.90 15.30 15.81
CA LEU A 206 11.85 15.99 16.69
C LEU A 206 11.66 15.56 18.14
N VAL A 207 10.41 15.56 18.61
CA VAL A 207 10.07 15.15 19.98
C VAL A 207 10.47 13.70 20.21
N GLU A 208 10.14 12.80 19.30
CA GLU A 208 10.51 11.39 19.41
C GLU A 208 12.04 11.19 19.49
N MET A 209 12.80 11.88 18.64
CA MET A 209 14.26 11.80 18.65
C MET A 209 14.88 12.38 19.93
N LEU A 210 14.31 13.45 20.50
CA LEU A 210 14.74 13.96 21.80
C LEU A 210 14.52 12.92 22.92
N LEU A 211 13.39 12.19 22.89
CA LEU A 211 13.14 11.11 23.83
C LEU A 211 14.07 9.91 23.62
N VAL A 212 14.43 9.60 22.37
CA VAL A 212 15.47 8.60 22.08
C VAL A 212 16.82 9.04 22.67
N MET A 213 17.24 10.28 22.46
CA MET A 213 18.48 10.83 23.02
C MET A 213 18.48 10.78 24.55
N GLU A 214 17.34 11.08 25.18
CA GLU A 214 17.16 10.94 26.63
C GLU A 214 17.38 9.50 27.10
N ARG A 215 16.76 8.51 26.43
CA ARG A 215 16.90 7.08 26.76
C ARG A 215 18.34 6.60 26.63
N GLN A 216 19.10 7.12 25.66
CA GLN A 216 20.47 6.71 25.37
C GLN A 216 21.54 7.47 26.19
N THR A 217 21.18 8.60 26.81
CA THR A 217 22.13 9.40 27.60
C THR A 217 22.20 8.94 29.06
N GLN A 218 23.40 8.71 29.57
CA GLN A 218 23.66 8.43 30.98
C GLN A 218 24.32 9.64 31.67
N GLY A 219 23.96 9.90 32.93
CA GLY A 219 24.58 10.96 33.75
C GLY A 219 23.98 12.36 33.55
N GLU A 220 24.78 13.39 33.85
CA GLU A 220 24.36 14.80 33.78
C GLU A 220 23.99 15.19 32.34
N GLY A 221 22.85 15.88 32.18
CA GLY A 221 22.35 16.32 30.87
C GLY A 221 21.23 15.46 30.29
N LYS A 222 20.91 14.28 30.85
CA LYS A 222 19.76 13.47 30.41
C LYS A 222 18.45 14.27 30.42
N ASP A 223 18.17 14.97 31.52
CA ASP A 223 16.95 15.78 31.70
C ASP A 223 16.86 16.98 30.74
N GLN A 224 17.95 17.33 30.04
CA GLN A 224 17.93 18.43 29.07
C GLN A 224 17.06 18.09 27.85
N TYR A 225 17.10 16.83 27.38
CA TYR A 225 16.35 16.42 26.20
C TYR A 225 14.86 16.32 26.48
N ARG A 226 14.49 15.80 27.66
CA ARG A 226 13.10 15.79 28.13
C ARG A 226 12.53 17.20 28.29
N ARG A 227 13.29 18.12 28.91
CA ARG A 227 12.89 19.53 29.04
C ARG A 227 12.72 20.20 27.68
N LEU A 228 13.62 19.93 26.73
CA LEU A 228 13.51 20.48 25.37
C LEU A 228 12.27 19.95 24.65
N ALA A 229 11.98 18.65 24.76
CA ALA A 229 10.76 18.04 24.21
C ALA A 229 9.50 18.70 24.77
N GLN A 230 9.44 18.91 26.09
CA GLN A 230 8.32 19.60 26.74
C GLN A 230 8.15 21.05 26.26
N GLN A 231 9.25 21.81 26.17
CA GLN A 231 9.21 23.19 25.68
C GLN A 231 8.71 23.30 24.24
N VAL A 232 9.16 22.38 23.38
CA VAL A 232 8.74 22.30 21.97
C VAL A 232 7.24 22.01 21.87
N LEU A 233 6.72 21.08 22.68
CA LEU A 233 5.28 20.77 22.74
C LEU A 233 4.45 21.96 23.25
N GLU A 234 4.85 22.58 24.35
CA GLU A 234 4.14 23.73 24.94
C GLU A 234 4.04 24.91 23.96
N LEU A 235 5.11 25.22 23.24
CA LEU A 235 5.12 26.27 22.21
C LEU A 235 4.11 25.97 21.10
N PHE A 236 4.05 24.73 20.66
CA PHE A 236 3.16 24.32 19.57
C PHE A 236 1.68 24.34 19.98
N GLU A 237 1.38 23.91 21.21
CA GLU A 237 0.02 23.93 21.75
C GLU A 237 -0.51 25.37 21.90
N ARG A 238 0.33 26.28 22.38
CA ARG A 238 -0.07 27.67 22.63
C ARG A 238 -0.36 28.45 21.35
N GLU A 239 0.38 28.18 20.27
CA GLU A 239 0.38 29.06 19.09
C GLU A 239 -0.24 28.45 17.83
N LEU A 240 -0.32 27.11 17.72
CA LEU A 240 -0.61 26.46 16.41
C LEU A 240 -1.86 25.55 16.39
N ARG A 241 -2.47 25.24 17.56
CA ARG A 241 -3.58 24.29 17.78
C ARG A 241 -3.33 22.91 17.13
N PRO A 242 -3.07 21.84 17.92
CA PRO A 242 -2.60 20.56 17.38
C PRO A 242 -3.64 19.88 16.48
N GLY A 243 -3.14 19.15 15.48
CA GLY A 243 -3.95 18.42 14.50
C GLY A 243 -3.57 16.94 14.31
N GLY A 244 -2.79 16.33 15.21
CA GLY A 244 -2.32 14.94 15.11
C GLY A 244 -2.62 14.11 16.37
N GLU A 245 -2.91 12.82 16.20
CA GLU A 245 -3.21 11.87 17.29
C GLU A 245 -1.97 11.51 18.13
N LEU A 246 -0.79 11.41 17.52
CA LEU A 246 0.47 11.05 18.21
C LEU A 246 0.93 12.14 19.19
N VAL A 247 0.79 13.43 18.83
CA VAL A 247 1.04 14.56 19.75
C VAL A 247 0.18 14.44 21.02
N ARG A 248 -1.05 13.91 20.90
CA ARG A 248 -1.95 13.71 22.05
C ARG A 248 -1.49 12.55 22.94
N GLU A 249 -0.98 11.46 22.37
CA GLU A 249 -0.46 10.31 23.12
C GLU A 249 0.85 10.64 23.85
N ILE A 250 1.81 11.28 23.17
CA ILE A 250 3.07 11.75 23.76
C ILE A 250 2.80 12.76 24.89
N ARG A 251 1.76 13.58 24.77
CA ARG A 251 1.30 14.50 25.80
C ARG A 251 0.83 13.78 27.06
N GLU A 252 0.04 12.72 26.92
CA GLU A 252 -0.43 11.93 28.08
C GLU A 252 0.75 11.28 28.81
N GLU A 253 1.75 10.81 28.08
CA GLU A 253 2.98 10.25 28.66
C GLU A 253 3.84 11.31 29.36
N LEU A 254 4.08 12.47 28.73
CA LEU A 254 5.00 13.50 29.24
C LEU A 254 4.40 14.45 30.27
N LEU A 255 3.08 14.72 30.22
CA LEU A 255 2.38 15.64 31.13
C LEU A 255 1.48 14.91 32.14
N GLY A 256 1.08 13.66 31.89
CA GLY A 256 0.25 12.86 32.79
C GLY A 256 1.01 12.21 33.95
N GLY A 257 2.34 12.13 33.87
CA GLY A 257 3.21 11.55 34.90
C GLY A 257 3.37 12.36 36.21
N ALA A 258 2.62 13.45 36.39
CA ALA A 258 2.69 14.32 37.57
C ALA A 258 1.64 14.02 38.66
N GLN A 259 0.98 12.86 38.60
CA GLN A 259 0.13 12.36 39.69
C GLN A 259 0.54 10.94 40.11
N THR A 260 1.59 10.83 40.93
CA THR A 260 1.66 9.91 42.08
C THR A 260 2.58 10.50 43.14
#